data_AF-A0A6B1BNF0-F1
#
_entry.id   AF-A0A6B1BNF0-F1
#
_cell.length_a   1.000
_cell.length_b   1.000
_cell.length_c   1.000
_cell.angle_alpha   90.00
_cell.angle_beta   90.00
_cell.angle_gamma   90.00
#
_symmetry.space_group_name_H-M   'P 1'
#
loop_
_entity.id
_entity.type
_entity.pdbx_description
1 polymer ?
#
loop_
_entity_poly.entity_id
_entity_poly.type
_entity_poly.pdbx_seq_one_letter_code
_entity_poly.pdbx_strand_id
1 'polypeptide(L)'
;MNTYRRRLVVQDPKQIVLSDVPFQTGQEVEIILRSIEQPTVERKNELRALLKKTQSLPQIQTLTEEDILAEIEAYRNFSYQPTAAR
;
A
#
# COMPACT_ATOMS: atom_id res chain seq x y z
N MET A 1 5.28 -25.27 -2.61
CA MET A 1 5.13 -24.62 -1.28
C MET A 1 3.73 -24.03 -1.22
N ASN A 2 2.87 -24.53 -0.34
CA ASN A 2 1.50 -24.02 -0.20
C ASN A 2 1.50 -22.92 0.86
N THR A 3 1.02 -21.73 0.51
CA THR A 3 1.02 -20.57 1.40
C THR A 3 -0.37 -20.32 1.95
N TYR A 4 -0.54 -20.50 3.26
CA TYR A 4 -1.74 -20.09 3.98
C TYR A 4 -1.58 -18.64 4.45
N ARG A 5 -2.48 -17.74 4.06
CA ARG A 5 -2.46 -16.33 4.47
C ARG A 5 -3.78 -15.94 5.14
N ARG A 6 -3.71 -15.54 6.41
CA ARG A 6 -4.85 -15.00 7.18
C ARG A 6 -4.50 -13.60 7.68
N ARG A 7 -5.47 -12.69 7.65
CA ARG A 7 -5.39 -11.37 8.30
C ARG A 7 -6.19 -11.41 9.59
N LEU A 8 -5.61 -10.86 10.65
CA LEU A 8 -6.22 -10.74 11.96
C LEU A 8 -5.83 -9.42 12.59
N VAL A 9 -6.69 -8.92 13.47
CA VAL A 9 -6.38 -7.76 14.33
C VAL A 9 -5.83 -8.31 15.63
N VAL A 10 -4.67 -7.81 16.05
CA VAL A 10 -4.05 -8.19 17.32
C VAL A 10 -4.90 -7.60 18.46
N GLN A 11 -5.49 -8.47 19.28
CA GLN A 11 -6.26 -8.05 20.46
C GLN A 11 -5.40 -8.02 21.73
N ASP A 12 -4.52 -9.01 21.91
CA ASP A 12 -3.49 -9.04 22.93
C ASP A 12 -2.10 -9.12 22.23
N PRO A 13 -1.21 -8.12 22.40
CA PRO A 13 0.11 -8.16 21.78
C PRO A 13 1.02 -9.26 22.33
N LYS A 14 0.70 -9.87 23.48
CA LYS A 14 1.48 -10.95 24.09
C LYS A 14 1.14 -12.32 23.51
N GLN A 15 -0.07 -12.48 22.95
CA GLN A 15 -0.55 -13.78 22.49
C GLN A 15 -1.45 -13.66 21.27
N ILE A 16 -1.14 -14.45 20.24
CA ILE A 16 -1.99 -14.62 19.05
C ILE A 16 -2.38 -16.10 18.96
N VAL A 17 -3.68 -16.38 18.92
CA VAL A 17 -4.22 -17.73 18.75
C VAL A 17 -4.78 -17.88 17.34
N LEU A 18 -4.22 -18.81 16.56
CA LEU A 18 -4.71 -19.19 15.23
C LEU A 18 -5.50 -20.50 15.33
N SER A 19 -6.83 -20.39 15.34
CA SER A 19 -7.72 -21.55 15.30
C SER A 19 -8.02 -21.99 13.85
N ASP A 20 -8.29 -23.29 13.67
CA ASP A 20 -8.72 -23.90 12.41
C ASP A 20 -7.71 -23.76 11.26
N VAL A 21 -6.44 -24.00 11.57
CA VAL A 21 -5.38 -24.00 10.55
C VAL A 21 -5.38 -25.30 9.73
N PRO A 22 -5.17 -25.24 8.40
CA PRO A 22 -5.25 -26.41 7.52
C PRO A 22 -3.93 -27.21 7.49
N PHE A 23 -3.31 -27.45 8.64
CA PHE A 23 -2.04 -28.18 8.76
C PHE A 23 -2.24 -29.51 9.48
N GLN A 24 -1.42 -30.50 9.13
CA GLN A 24 -1.49 -31.83 9.71
C GLN A 24 -0.47 -32.01 10.85
N THR A 25 -0.71 -32.98 11.73
CA THR A 25 0.23 -33.35 12.80
C THR A 25 1.58 -33.78 12.21
N GLY A 26 2.67 -33.25 12.76
CA GLY A 26 4.04 -33.57 12.31
C GLY A 26 4.55 -32.71 11.14
N GLN A 27 3.73 -31.79 10.62
CA GLN A 27 4.16 -30.85 9.59
C GLN A 27 4.94 -29.68 10.22
N GLU A 28 6.14 -29.42 9.72
CA GLU A 28 6.89 -28.20 10.04
C GLU A 28 6.27 -26.99 9.31
N VAL A 29 6.03 -25.90 10.05
CA VAL A 29 5.39 -24.69 9.52
C VAL A 29 6.21 -23.45 9.88
N GLU A 30 6.38 -22.57 8.90
CA GLU A 30 6.98 -21.25 9.09
C GLU A 30 5.88 -20.18 9.20
N ILE A 31 6.01 -19.27 10.17
CA ILE A 31 5.05 -18.18 10.39
C ILE A 31 5.73 -16.83 10.11
N ILE A 32 5.15 -16.06 9.18
CA ILE A 32 5.58 -14.70 8.86
C ILE A 32 4.50 -13.71 9.33
N LEU A 33 4.82 -12.93 10.36
CA LEU A 33 3.98 -11.84 10.84
C LEU A 33 4.42 -10.53 10.20
N ARG A 34 3.46 -9.79 9.62
CA ARG A 34 3.69 -8.44 9.09
C ARG A 34 2.67 -7.49 9.69
N SER A 35 3.15 -6.41 10.29
CA SER A 35 2.28 -5.30 10.64
C SER A 35 1.78 -4.66 9.35
N ILE A 36 0.47 -4.60 9.17
CA ILE A 36 -0.13 -3.78 8.13
C ILE A 36 -0.29 -2.41 8.77
N GLU A 37 0.68 -1.53 8.55
CA GLU A 37 0.49 -0.11 8.87
C GLU A 37 -0.74 0.37 8.11
N GLN A 38 -1.84 0.63 8.82
CA GLN A 38 -2.87 1.48 8.25
C GLN A 38 -2.21 2.84 8.07
N PRO A 39 -2.36 3.51 6.92
CA PRO A 39 -1.94 4.90 6.80
C PRO A 39 -2.57 5.66 7.96
N THR A 40 -1.73 6.09 8.90
CA THR A 40 -2.18 6.73 10.11
C THR A 40 -3.06 7.91 9.72
N VAL A 41 -4.07 8.22 10.53
CA VAL A 41 -4.88 9.42 10.33
C VAL A 41 -3.97 10.65 10.16
N GLU A 42 -2.83 10.65 10.87
CA GLU A 42 -1.75 11.61 10.75
C GLU A 42 -1.14 11.68 9.34
N ARG A 43 -0.72 10.55 8.74
CA ARG A 43 -0.17 10.52 7.37
C ARG A 43 -1.20 10.99 6.33
N LYS A 44 -2.49 10.67 6.53
CA LYS A 44 -3.57 11.20 5.67
C LYS A 44 -3.74 12.72 5.83
N ASN A 45 -3.64 13.22 7.06
CA ASN A 45 -3.74 14.65 7.36
C ASN A 45 -2.54 15.43 6.81
N GLU A 46 -1.33 14.87 6.91
CA GLU A 46 -0.11 15.42 6.34
C GLU A 46 -0.22 15.52 4.81
N LEU A 47 -0.63 14.45 4.14
CA LEU A 47 -0.86 14.47 2.68
C LEU A 47 -1.89 15.54 2.29
N ARG A 48 -3.00 15.64 3.03
CA ARG A 48 -4.00 16.70 2.80
C ARG A 48 -3.44 18.10 2.97
N ALA A 49 -2.60 18.31 3.99
CA ALA A 49 -1.97 19.61 4.23
C ALA A 49 -1.01 19.98 3.10
N LEU A 50 -0.21 19.02 2.62
CA LEU A 50 0.70 19.22 1.49
C LEU A 50 -0.07 19.55 0.21
N LEU A 51 -1.14 18.80 -0.10
CA LEU A 51 -1.96 19.07 -1.28
C LEU A 51 -2.59 20.47 -1.24
N LYS A 52 -3.13 20.89 -0.09
CA LYS A 52 -3.66 22.25 0.08
C LYS A 52 -2.58 23.32 -0.12
N LYS A 53 -1.38 23.10 0.42
CA LYS A 53 -0.25 24.01 0.24
C LYS A 53 0.15 24.11 -1.22
N THR A 54 0.26 23.00 -1.93
CA THR A 54 0.57 22.99 -3.37
C THR A 54 -0.52 23.73 -4.16
N GLN A 55 -1.80 23.45 -3.92
CA GLN A 55 -2.91 24.09 -4.63
C GLN A 55 -3.02 25.60 -4.36
N SER A 56 -2.47 26.09 -3.24
CA SER A 56 -2.44 27.53 -2.92
C SER A 56 -1.39 28.32 -3.71
N LEU A 57 -0.48 27.64 -4.42
CA LEU A 57 0.56 28.30 -5.20
C LEU A 57 -0.05 29.00 -6.43
N PRO A 58 0.27 30.28 -6.70
CA PRO A 58 -0.28 31.03 -7.83
C PRO A 58 -0.05 30.35 -9.20
N GLN A 59 1.08 29.67 -9.34
CA GLN A 59 1.46 28.95 -10.56
C GLN A 59 0.55 27.76 -10.88
N ILE A 60 -0.20 27.24 -9.89
CA ILE A 60 -1.13 26.13 -10.11
C ILE A 60 -2.42 26.60 -10.79
N GLN A 61 -2.79 27.88 -10.64
CA GLN A 61 -4.02 28.41 -11.25
C GLN A 61 -3.96 28.47 -12.77
N THR A 62 -2.76 28.35 -13.36
CA THR A 62 -2.57 28.34 -14.81
C THR A 62 -2.57 26.93 -15.41
N LEU A 63 -2.59 25.87 -14.58
CA LEU A 63 -2.63 24.50 -15.05
C LEU A 63 -4.05 24.10 -15.41
N THR A 64 -4.23 23.51 -16.59
CA THR A 64 -5.51 22.97 -17.05
C THR A 64 -5.66 21.49 -16.67
N GLU A 65 -6.88 20.96 -16.76
CA GLU A 65 -7.10 19.53 -16.55
C GLU A 65 -6.38 18.70 -17.62
N GLU A 66 -6.31 19.22 -18.84
CA GLU A 66 -5.60 18.62 -19.97
C GLU A 66 -4.10 18.49 -19.71
N ASP A 67 -3.47 19.52 -19.13
CA ASP A 67 -2.04 19.49 -18.75
C ASP A 67 -1.76 18.40 -17.71
N ILE A 68 -2.65 18.27 -16.72
CA ILE A 68 -2.52 17.28 -15.64
C ILE A 68 -2.73 15.87 -16.17
N LEU A 69 -3.73 15.67 -17.04
CA LEU A 69 -4.00 14.36 -17.66
C LEU A 69 -2.84 13.91 -18.54
N ALA A 70 -2.29 14.81 -19.36
CA ALA A 70 -1.13 14.53 -20.20
C ALA A 70 0.08 14.05 -19.37
N GLU A 71 0.36 14.69 -18.24
CA GLU A 71 1.45 14.29 -17.33
C GLU A 71 1.18 12.93 -16.67
N ILE A 72 -0.05 12.68 -16.22
CA ILE A 72 -0.44 11.39 -15.62
C ILE A 72 -0.28 10.26 -16.64
N GLU A 73 -0.72 10.46 -17.88
CA GLU A 73 -0.56 9.49 -18.96
C GLU A 73 0.91 9.26 -19.28
N ALA A 74 1.71 10.32 -19.41
CA ALA A 74 3.15 10.22 -19.62
C ALA A 74 3.83 9.40 -18.51
N TYR A 75 3.52 9.67 -17.24
CA TYR A 75 4.07 8.93 -16.11
C TYR A 75 3.65 7.45 -16.11
N ARG A 76 2.37 7.15 -16.39
CA ARG A 76 1.84 5.78 -16.45
C ARG A 76 2.45 4.98 -17.60
N ASN A 77 2.64 5.62 -18.75
CA ASN A 77 3.28 5.02 -19.91
C ASN A 77 4.79 4.84 -19.70
N PHE A 78 5.45 5.76 -18.99
CA PHE A 78 6.86 5.65 -18.61
C PHE A 78 7.11 4.56 -17.56
N SER A 79 6.17 4.37 -16.62
CA SER A 79 6.23 3.30 -15.61
C SER A 79 5.80 1.93 -16.15
N TYR A 80 5.35 1.84 -17.40
CA TYR A 80 5.28 0.60 -18.16
C TYR A 80 6.63 0.31 -18.85
N GLN A 81 7.62 -0.14 -18.08
CA GLN A 81 8.71 -0.94 -18.67
C GLN A 81 8.26 -2.40 -18.66
N PRO A 82 7.85 -3.00 -19.81
CA PRO A 82 7.80 -4.45 -19.86
C PRO A 82 9.22 -4.91 -19.63
N THR A 83 9.43 -5.68 -18.56
CA THR A 83 10.70 -6.37 -18.33
C THR A 83 10.86 -7.31 -19.53
N ALA A 84 11.61 -6.87 -20.53
CA ALA A 84 11.95 -7.69 -21.68
C ALA A 84 12.89 -8.76 -21.16
N ALA A 85 12.33 -9.93 -20.85
CA ALA A 85 13.09 -11.14 -20.66
C ALA A 85 13.84 -11.44 -21.96
N ARG A 86 15.17 -11.34 -21.91
CA ARG A 86 16.11 -12.06 -22.77
C ARG A 86 17.26 -12.54 -21.89
#